data_AF-A0A649UHV6-F1
#
_entry.id   AF-A0A649UHV6-F1
#
_cell.length_a   1.000
_cell.length_b   1.000
_cell.length_c   1.000
_cell.angle_alpha   90.00
_cell.angle_beta   90.00
_cell.angle_gamma   90.00
#
_symmetry.space_group_name_H-M   'P 1'
#
loop_
_entity.id
_entity.type
_entity.pdbx_description
1 polymer ?
#
loop_
_entity_poly.entity_id
_entity_poly.type
_entity_poly.pdbx_seq_one_letter_code
_entity_poly.pdbx_strand_id
1 'polypeptide(L)'
;WSHIATQSFDGAVYPSNGLIVRDGDELLLIDTAWGAKNTAALLAEIEKQIGLPVTRAVSTHFHDDRVGGVDVLRKAGVATYASPSTRRLAEAEGNEIPTHSLEGLSSSGDAVRFGPVELFYPGAAHSTDNLVVYVPSANVLYGGCAVLALSRTSAGNVADADLAEW
;
A
#
# COMPACT_ATOMS: atom_id res chain seq x y z
N TRP A 1 2.13 12.80 4.68
CA TRP A 1 2.44 13.20 3.29
C TRP A 1 1.99 12.10 2.34
N SER A 2 1.63 12.42 1.11
CA SER A 2 1.42 11.42 0.05
C SER A 2 2.64 11.37 -0.87
N HIS A 3 2.96 10.20 -1.40
CA HIS A 3 3.90 10.06 -2.51
C HIS A 3 3.14 9.66 -3.78
N ILE A 4 3.67 10.02 -4.94
CA ILE A 4 3.10 9.69 -6.25
C ILE A 4 4.23 9.19 -7.13
N ALA A 5 4.06 7.99 -7.68
CA ALA A 5 4.93 7.44 -8.71
C ALA A 5 4.14 7.24 -10.00
N THR A 6 4.84 7.19 -11.14
CA THR A 6 4.25 6.86 -12.43
C THR A 6 4.87 5.61 -13.00
N GLN A 7 4.06 4.75 -13.59
CA GLN A 7 4.51 3.56 -14.31
C GLN A 7 3.89 3.51 -15.71
N SER A 8 4.68 3.06 -16.68
CA SER A 8 4.19 2.79 -18.03
C SER A 8 3.71 1.35 -18.12
N PHE A 9 2.45 1.16 -18.51
CA PHE A 9 1.83 -0.15 -18.70
C PHE A 9 0.91 -0.10 -19.92
N ASP A 10 1.02 -1.10 -20.79
CA ASP A 10 0.21 -1.25 -22.02
C ASP A 10 0.08 0.05 -22.86
N GLY A 11 1.21 0.71 -23.10
CA GLY A 11 1.26 1.93 -23.92
C GLY A 11 0.72 3.20 -23.25
N ALA A 12 0.28 3.15 -21.99
CA ALA A 12 -0.20 4.29 -21.21
C ALA A 12 0.65 4.51 -19.95
N VAL A 13 0.57 5.72 -19.38
CA VAL A 13 1.25 6.09 -18.12
C VAL A 13 0.20 6.26 -17.03
N TYR A 14 0.38 5.56 -15.92
CA TYR A 14 -0.54 5.57 -14.79
C TYR A 14 0.16 6.13 -13.54
N PRO A 15 -0.48 7.07 -12.82
CA PRO A 15 -0.03 7.44 -11.49
C PRO A 15 -0.46 6.37 -10.46
N SER A 16 0.38 6.13 -9.47
CA SER A 16 0.05 5.36 -8.26
C SER A 16 0.50 6.14 -7.03
N ASN A 17 -0.40 6.24 -6.06
CA ASN A 17 -0.16 6.96 -4.82
C ASN A 17 0.18 5.97 -3.69
N GLY A 18 0.87 6.47 -2.68
CA GLY A 18 0.92 5.87 -1.35
C GLY A 18 1.08 6.96 -0.28
N LEU A 19 1.31 6.57 0.97
CA LEU A 19 1.31 7.49 2.11
C LEU A 19 2.58 7.37 2.95
N ILE A 20 3.06 8.49 3.49
CA ILE A 20 4.16 8.56 4.45
C ILE A 20 3.62 9.23 5.70
N VAL A 21 3.65 8.52 6.82
CA VAL A 21 3.09 8.96 8.10
C VAL A 21 4.20 8.99 9.14
N ARG A 22 4.35 10.12 9.85
CA ARG A 22 5.34 10.24 10.92
C ARG A 22 4.90 9.45 12.14
N ASP A 23 5.81 8.66 12.71
CA ASP A 23 5.65 7.94 13.96
C ASP A 23 6.83 8.26 14.89
N GLY A 24 6.67 9.28 15.74
CA GLY A 24 7.77 9.80 16.55
C GLY A 24 8.91 10.35 15.68
N ASP A 25 10.10 9.76 15.80
CA ASP A 25 11.30 10.10 15.01
C ASP A 25 11.53 9.13 13.84
N GLU A 26 10.51 8.35 13.49
CA GLU A 26 10.51 7.40 12.38
C GLU A 26 9.36 7.69 11.41
N LEU A 27 9.35 6.97 10.28
CA LEU A 27 8.28 7.00 9.30
C LEU A 27 7.67 5.61 9.09
N LEU A 28 6.34 5.59 9.02
CA LEU A 28 5.54 4.49 8.49
C LEU A 28 5.21 4.79 7.02
N LEU A 29 5.59 3.89 6.13
CA LEU A 29 5.23 3.93 4.72
C LEU A 29 3.98 3.07 4.45
N ILE A 30 3.06 3.57 3.63
CA ILE A 30 1.92 2.83 3.10
C ILE A 30 2.10 2.73 1.58
N ASP A 31 2.15 1.48 1.09
CA ASP A 31 2.44 1.06 -0.27
C ASP A 31 3.83 1.45 -0.81
N THR A 32 4.37 0.60 -1.69
CA THR A 32 5.56 0.90 -2.49
C THR A 32 5.25 1.92 -3.60
N ALA A 33 6.28 2.32 -4.35
CA ALA A 33 6.15 3.28 -5.45
C ALA A 33 5.99 2.58 -6.82
N TRP A 34 5.40 1.39 -6.86
CA TRP A 34 5.25 0.57 -8.07
C TRP A 34 6.57 0.19 -8.74
N GLY A 35 7.24 -0.80 -8.14
CA GLY A 35 8.46 -1.42 -8.65
C GLY A 35 9.75 -0.95 -7.96
N ALA A 36 10.81 -1.75 -8.13
CA ALA A 36 12.09 -1.54 -7.45
C ALA A 36 12.73 -0.17 -7.72
N LYS A 37 12.78 0.27 -8.99
CA LYS A 37 13.40 1.54 -9.38
C LYS A 37 12.70 2.74 -8.71
N ASN A 38 11.37 2.77 -8.77
CA ASN A 38 10.59 3.86 -8.19
C ASN A 38 10.65 3.83 -6.67
N THR A 39 10.67 2.64 -6.06
CA THR A 39 10.75 2.51 -4.59
C THR A 39 12.12 2.94 -4.05
N ALA A 40 13.20 2.68 -4.78
CA ALA A 40 14.52 3.23 -4.45
C ALA A 40 14.54 4.77 -4.57
N ALA A 41 13.92 5.32 -5.61
CA ALA A 41 13.79 6.77 -5.79
C ALA A 41 12.93 7.41 -4.68
N LEU A 42 11.87 6.73 -4.24
CA LEU A 42 11.03 7.15 -3.12
C LEU A 42 11.84 7.27 -1.83
N LEU A 43 12.63 6.25 -1.47
CA LEU A 43 13.46 6.31 -0.26
C LEU A 43 14.47 7.47 -0.32
N ALA A 44 15.09 7.69 -1.49
CA ALA A 44 16.00 8.81 -1.68
C ALA A 44 15.30 10.17 -1.52
N GLU A 45 14.07 10.31 -2.02
CA GLU A 45 13.32 11.56 -1.90
C GLU A 45 12.78 11.78 -0.49
N ILE A 46 12.41 10.71 0.23
CA ILE A 46 12.06 10.77 1.66
C ILE A 46 13.24 11.28 2.48
N GLU A 47 14.44 10.71 2.27
CA GLU A 47 15.65 11.16 2.97
C GLU A 47 15.93 12.64 2.69
N LYS A 48 15.87 13.04 1.41
CA LYS A 48 16.16 14.41 0.99
C LYS A 48 15.15 15.44 1.51
N GLN A 49 13.86 15.11 1.58
CA GLN A 49 12.81 16.07 1.93
C GLN A 49 12.37 16.03 3.40
N ILE A 50 12.42 14.85 4.02
CA ILE A 50 11.92 14.62 5.38
C ILE A 50 13.08 14.32 6.34
N GLY A 51 14.06 13.54 5.92
CA GLY A 51 15.26 13.22 6.71
C GLY A 51 14.99 12.37 7.96
N LEU A 52 13.90 11.60 7.96
CA LEU A 52 13.59 10.60 8.99
C LEU A 52 13.61 9.19 8.37
N PRO A 53 14.07 8.17 9.12
CA PRO A 53 14.14 6.81 8.60
C PRO A 53 12.75 6.19 8.43
N VAL A 54 12.52 5.54 7.29
CA VAL A 54 11.40 4.60 7.14
C VAL A 54 11.77 3.31 7.85
N THR A 55 11.01 2.92 8.88
CA THR A 55 11.30 1.71 9.66
C THR A 55 10.30 0.59 9.40
N ARG A 56 9.06 0.96 9.04
CA ARG A 56 7.99 0.02 8.71
C ARG A 56 7.28 0.43 7.43
N ALA A 57 6.82 -0.57 6.68
CA ALA A 57 5.94 -0.38 5.53
C ALA A 57 4.76 -1.35 5.57
N VAL A 58 3.58 -0.89 5.15
CA VAL A 58 2.37 -1.72 4.98
C VAL A 58 1.96 -1.70 3.51
N SER A 59 1.82 -2.87 2.88
CA SER A 59 1.19 -2.99 1.55
C SER A 59 -0.30 -3.29 1.71
N THR A 60 -1.14 -2.52 1.00
CA THR A 60 -2.60 -2.52 1.18
C THR A 60 -3.34 -3.58 0.39
N HIS A 61 -2.76 -4.11 -0.69
CA HIS A 61 -3.18 -5.34 -1.36
C HIS A 61 -2.00 -5.91 -2.16
N PHE A 62 -2.21 -7.03 -2.85
CA PHE A 62 -1.13 -7.84 -3.43
C PHE A 62 -0.59 -7.39 -4.79
N HIS A 63 -1.22 -6.42 -5.45
CA HIS A 63 -0.79 -5.96 -6.77
C HIS A 63 0.56 -5.24 -6.73
N ASP A 64 1.27 -5.25 -7.87
CA ASP A 64 2.63 -4.74 -8.03
C ASP A 64 2.78 -3.23 -7.72
N ASP A 65 1.71 -2.46 -7.85
CA ASP A 65 1.67 -1.04 -7.48
C ASP A 65 1.66 -0.81 -5.96
N ARG A 66 1.54 -1.88 -5.16
CA ARG A 66 1.56 -1.89 -3.70
C ARG A 66 2.71 -2.67 -3.10
N VAL A 67 3.10 -3.77 -3.73
CA VAL A 67 4.17 -4.67 -3.25
C VAL A 67 5.43 -4.63 -4.10
N GLY A 68 5.37 -4.21 -5.37
CA GLY A 68 6.56 -4.15 -6.23
C GLY A 68 7.56 -3.15 -5.65
N GLY A 69 8.74 -3.60 -5.25
CA GLY A 69 9.73 -2.83 -4.50
C GLY A 69 9.84 -3.15 -3.00
N VAL A 70 9.06 -4.09 -2.47
CA VAL A 70 9.18 -4.61 -1.10
C VAL A 70 10.60 -5.13 -0.81
N ASP A 71 11.29 -5.74 -1.76
CA ASP A 71 12.67 -6.20 -1.65
C ASP A 71 13.66 -5.04 -1.50
N VAL A 72 13.37 -3.90 -2.13
CA VAL A 72 14.17 -2.67 -1.95
C VAL A 72 14.00 -2.16 -0.53
N LEU A 73 12.77 -2.12 -0.03
CA LEU A 73 12.47 -1.75 1.35
C LEU A 73 13.19 -2.69 2.33
N ARG A 74 13.09 -4.00 2.12
CA ARG A 74 13.73 -5.01 2.98
C ARG A 74 15.25 -4.85 3.01
N LYS A 75 15.89 -4.63 1.85
CA LYS A 75 17.34 -4.38 1.74
C LYS A 75 17.77 -3.08 2.43
N ALA A 76 16.87 -2.10 2.53
CA ALA A 76 17.08 -0.86 3.28
C ALA A 76 16.82 -1.00 4.79
N GLY A 77 16.48 -2.20 5.28
CA GLY A 77 16.21 -2.46 6.70
C GLY A 77 14.77 -2.15 7.14
N VAL A 78 13.87 -1.88 6.20
CA VAL A 78 12.45 -1.63 6.50
C VAL A 78 11.74 -2.96 6.78
N ALA A 79 11.00 -3.04 7.89
CA ALA A 79 10.12 -4.15 8.17
C ALA A 79 8.82 -4.02 7.35
N THR A 80 8.60 -4.94 6.41
CA THR A 80 7.46 -4.91 5.48
C THR A 80 6.32 -5.80 5.97
N TYR A 81 5.10 -5.26 6.00
CA TYR A 81 3.90 -5.88 6.55
C TYR A 81 2.79 -5.95 5.50
N ALA A 82 1.99 -7.01 5.55
CA ALA A 82 0.68 -7.08 4.89
C ALA A 82 -0.21 -8.10 5.59
N SER A 83 -1.50 -8.14 5.26
CA SER A 83 -2.41 -9.17 5.77
C SER A 83 -1.96 -10.57 5.32
N PRO A 84 -2.30 -11.64 6.06
CA PRO A 84 -2.09 -13.02 5.59
C PRO A 84 -2.71 -13.30 4.22
N SER A 85 -3.84 -12.63 3.89
CA SER A 85 -4.48 -12.76 2.58
C SER A 85 -3.61 -12.17 1.47
N THR A 86 -3.15 -10.93 1.66
CA THR A 86 -2.25 -10.23 0.74
C THR A 86 -0.95 -11.00 0.49
N ARG A 87 -0.32 -11.53 1.55
CA ARG A 87 0.91 -12.31 1.42
C ARG A 87 0.71 -13.57 0.57
N ARG A 88 -0.42 -14.27 0.77
CA ARG A 88 -0.76 -15.48 -0.01
C ARG A 88 -1.06 -15.16 -1.47
N LEU A 89 -1.80 -14.08 -1.73
CA LEU A 89 -2.13 -13.67 -3.10
C LEU A 89 -0.89 -13.15 -3.84
N ALA A 90 -0.02 -12.41 -3.17
CA ALA A 90 1.25 -11.98 -3.76
C ALA A 90 2.13 -13.18 -4.15
N GLU A 91 2.21 -14.21 -3.29
CA GLU A 91 2.91 -15.45 -3.61
C GLU A 91 2.29 -16.17 -4.82
N ALA A 92 0.95 -16.27 -4.88
CA ALA A 92 0.24 -16.92 -5.97
C ALA A 92 0.42 -16.21 -7.32
N GLU A 93 0.49 -14.88 -7.32
CA GLU A 93 0.70 -14.06 -8.51
C GLU A 93 2.19 -13.96 -8.92
N GLY A 94 3.11 -14.38 -8.05
CA GLY A 94 4.55 -14.24 -8.26
C GLY A 94 5.08 -12.83 -7.98
N ASN A 95 4.33 -12.01 -7.23
CA ASN A 95 4.73 -10.68 -6.81
C ASN A 95 5.64 -10.74 -5.57
N GLU A 96 6.29 -9.62 -5.25
CA GLU A 96 7.12 -9.52 -4.04
C GLU A 96 6.28 -9.64 -2.76
N ILE A 97 6.74 -10.43 -1.78
CA ILE A 97 5.96 -10.77 -0.58
C ILE A 97 6.45 -9.96 0.64
N PRO A 98 5.58 -9.16 1.29
CA PRO A 98 5.89 -8.53 2.58
C PRO A 98 6.25 -9.57 3.65
N THR A 99 7.26 -9.25 4.47
CA THR A 99 7.89 -10.21 5.38
C THR A 99 6.98 -10.61 6.55
N HIS A 100 6.28 -9.65 7.14
CA HIS A 100 5.50 -9.80 8.35
C HIS A 100 3.99 -9.84 8.08
N SER A 101 3.26 -10.62 8.87
CA SER A 101 1.79 -10.67 8.83
C SER A 101 1.16 -9.63 9.76
N LEU A 102 0.06 -9.04 9.31
CA LEU A 102 -0.88 -8.26 10.12
C LEU A 102 -2.07 -9.14 10.52
N GLU A 103 -2.13 -9.49 11.80
CA GLU A 103 -3.25 -10.28 12.35
C GLU A 103 -4.47 -9.42 12.66
N GLY A 104 -5.65 -10.03 12.75
CA GLY A 104 -6.89 -9.34 13.12
C GLY A 104 -7.52 -8.48 12.02
N LEU A 105 -7.23 -8.80 10.74
CA LEU A 105 -7.78 -8.14 9.55
C LEU A 105 -8.33 -9.19 8.56
N SER A 106 -9.13 -10.13 9.05
CA SER A 106 -9.63 -11.27 8.26
C SER A 106 -11.12 -11.26 7.98
N SER A 107 -11.88 -10.43 8.70
CA SER A 107 -13.34 -10.31 8.58
C SER A 107 -13.71 -8.88 8.21
N SER A 108 -14.67 -8.70 7.31
CA SER A 108 -15.15 -7.36 6.93
C SER A 108 -15.58 -6.57 8.18
N GLY A 109 -15.07 -5.35 8.33
CA GLY A 109 -15.29 -4.52 9.51
C GLY A 109 -14.18 -4.62 10.56
N ASP A 110 -13.21 -5.52 10.40
CA ASP A 110 -12.04 -5.61 11.28
C ASP A 110 -11.18 -4.34 11.16
N ALA A 111 -10.75 -3.83 12.32
CA ALA A 111 -9.87 -2.68 12.43
C ALA A 111 -8.76 -2.96 13.44
N VAL A 112 -7.52 -2.65 13.08
CA VAL A 112 -6.36 -2.76 13.99
C VAL A 112 -5.53 -1.49 13.98
N ARG A 113 -5.11 -1.05 15.16
CA ARG A 113 -4.16 0.05 15.28
C ARG A 113 -2.75 -0.43 14.93
N PHE A 114 -2.07 0.33 14.08
CA PHE A 114 -0.67 0.10 13.73
C PHE A 114 0.12 1.41 13.83
N GLY A 115 0.71 1.68 14.99
CA GLY A 115 1.42 2.95 15.25
C GLY A 115 0.50 4.18 15.12
N PRO A 116 0.78 5.11 14.18
CA PRO A 116 0.02 6.35 14.02
C PRO A 116 -1.24 6.20 13.15
N VAL A 117 -1.54 4.97 12.66
CA VAL A 117 -2.69 4.71 11.80
C VAL A 117 -3.60 3.60 12.34
N GLU A 118 -4.81 3.56 11.82
CA GLU A 118 -5.73 2.43 11.89
C GLU A 118 -5.80 1.76 10.51
N LEU A 119 -5.57 0.46 10.47
CA LEU A 119 -5.75 -0.38 9.29
C LEU A 119 -7.14 -0.99 9.37
N PHE A 120 -7.90 -0.90 8.29
CA PHE A 120 -9.28 -1.38 8.24
C PHE A 120 -9.47 -2.28 7.03
N TYR A 121 -10.10 -3.44 7.26
CA TYR A 121 -10.53 -4.33 6.19
C TYR A 121 -12.04 -4.11 5.94
N PRO A 122 -12.43 -3.40 4.86
CA PRO A 122 -13.84 -3.12 4.57
C PRO A 122 -14.61 -4.34 4.05
N GLY A 123 -13.90 -5.40 3.66
CA GLY A 123 -14.41 -6.47 2.79
C GLY A 123 -13.78 -6.42 1.40
N ALA A 124 -14.14 -7.40 0.57
CA ALA A 124 -13.67 -7.47 -0.81
C ALA A 124 -14.19 -6.28 -1.61
N ALA A 125 -13.33 -5.68 -2.43
CA ALA A 125 -13.69 -4.57 -3.33
C ALA A 125 -12.85 -4.62 -4.61
N HIS A 126 -11.84 -3.74 -4.76
CA HIS A 126 -10.86 -3.79 -5.86
C HIS A 126 -10.10 -5.11 -5.89
N SER A 127 -9.82 -5.66 -4.71
CA SER A 127 -9.33 -7.02 -4.54
C SER A 127 -9.95 -7.64 -3.29
N THR A 128 -9.85 -8.95 -3.13
CA THR A 128 -10.41 -9.63 -1.94
C THR A 128 -9.66 -9.28 -0.64
N ASP A 129 -8.44 -8.77 -0.73
CA ASP A 129 -7.52 -8.49 0.38
C ASP A 129 -7.27 -6.99 0.62
N ASN A 130 -7.97 -6.09 -0.07
CA ASN A 130 -7.71 -4.66 0.05
C ASN A 130 -7.90 -4.13 1.47
N LEU A 131 -6.92 -3.38 1.96
CA LEU A 131 -7.01 -2.60 3.18
C LEU A 131 -7.15 -1.12 2.86
N VAL A 132 -7.84 -0.39 3.74
CA VAL A 132 -7.80 1.08 3.78
C VAL A 132 -7.09 1.52 5.05
N VAL A 133 -6.53 2.73 5.03
CA VAL A 133 -5.70 3.24 6.13
C VAL A 133 -6.22 4.60 6.58
N TYR A 134 -6.52 4.72 7.87
CA TYR A 134 -6.96 5.98 8.48
C TYR A 134 -5.87 6.59 9.37
N VAL A 135 -5.60 7.88 9.19
CA VAL A 135 -4.65 8.66 10.01
C VAL A 135 -5.45 9.63 10.90
N PRO A 136 -5.75 9.25 12.16
CA PRO A 136 -6.69 9.99 13.00
C PRO A 136 -6.21 11.40 13.34
N SER A 137 -4.90 11.61 13.50
CA SER A 137 -4.34 12.93 13.84
C SER A 137 -4.51 13.97 12.73
N ALA A 138 -4.75 13.52 11.49
CA ALA A 138 -4.88 14.38 10.32
C ALA A 138 -6.26 14.29 9.65
N ASN A 139 -7.16 13.44 10.15
CA ASN A 139 -8.43 13.10 9.49
C ASN A 139 -8.25 12.71 8.01
N VAL A 140 -7.22 11.91 7.72
CA VAL A 140 -6.91 11.45 6.36
C VAL A 140 -7.30 9.99 6.23
N LEU A 141 -8.14 9.67 5.25
CA LEU A 141 -8.43 8.31 4.80
C LEU A 141 -7.70 8.03 3.49
N TYR A 142 -6.84 7.03 3.48
CA TYR A 142 -6.21 6.49 2.29
C TYR A 142 -6.96 5.23 1.85
N GLY A 143 -7.70 5.34 0.76
CA GLY A 143 -8.57 4.27 0.26
C GLY A 143 -7.88 3.22 -0.63
N GLY A 144 -6.58 3.38 -0.92
CA GLY A 144 -5.87 2.53 -1.87
C GLY A 144 -6.58 2.46 -3.24
N CYS A 145 -6.50 1.31 -3.90
CA CYS A 145 -7.18 1.08 -5.17
C CYS A 145 -8.70 0.85 -5.06
N ALA A 146 -9.22 0.61 -3.86
CA ALA A 146 -10.67 0.48 -3.61
C ALA A 146 -11.42 1.82 -3.75
N VAL A 147 -10.71 2.96 -3.80
CA VAL A 147 -11.30 4.28 -4.05
C VAL A 147 -10.78 4.83 -5.37
N LEU A 148 -11.69 5.08 -6.31
CA LEU A 148 -11.36 5.61 -7.62
C LEU A 148 -11.21 7.14 -7.59
N ALA A 149 -10.28 7.66 -8.37
CA ALA A 149 -10.17 9.09 -8.61
C ALA A 149 -11.40 9.62 -9.37
N LEU A 150 -11.87 10.83 -9.04
CA LEU A 150 -13.04 11.45 -9.67
C LEU A 150 -12.91 11.61 -11.20
N SER A 151 -11.68 11.76 -11.71
CA SER A 151 -11.40 11.88 -13.14
C SER A 151 -11.53 10.55 -13.89
N ARG A 152 -11.60 9.42 -13.18
CA ARG A 152 -11.69 8.09 -13.79
C ARG A 152 -13.14 7.80 -14.14
N THR A 153 -13.40 7.59 -15.43
CA THR A 153 -14.74 7.29 -15.96
C THR A 153 -14.92 5.82 -16.32
N SER A 154 -14.01 4.95 -15.89
CA SER A 154 -14.06 3.50 -16.08
C SER A 154 -13.65 2.78 -14.78
N ALA A 155 -14.05 1.51 -14.64
CA ALA A 155 -13.81 0.72 -13.44
C ALA A 155 -12.31 0.43 -13.19
N GLY A 156 -11.47 0.53 -14.23
CA GLY A 156 -10.04 0.24 -14.12
C GLY A 156 -9.72 -1.25 -14.27
N ASN A 157 -8.74 -1.73 -13.48
CA ASN A 157 -8.43 -3.15 -13.43
C ASN A 157 -9.39 -3.82 -12.43
N VAL A 158 -10.26 -4.70 -12.95
CA VAL A 158 -11.25 -5.44 -12.16
C VAL A 158 -11.01 -6.95 -12.22
N ALA A 159 -9.83 -7.39 -12.66
CA ALA A 159 -9.52 -8.81 -12.82
C ALA A 159 -9.67 -9.61 -11.51
N ASP A 160 -9.33 -8.97 -10.38
CA ASP A 160 -9.36 -9.56 -9.04
C ASP A 160 -10.44 -8.95 -8.13
N ALA A 161 -11.32 -8.12 -8.70
CA ALA A 161 -12.32 -7.37 -7.95
C ALA A 161 -13.54 -8.24 -7.62
N ASP A 162 -14.15 -7.96 -6.47
CA ASP A 162 -15.51 -8.42 -6.17
C ASP A 162 -16.49 -7.27 -6.44
N LEU A 163 -17.04 -7.23 -7.66
CA LEU A 163 -17.92 -6.15 -8.09
C LEU A 163 -19.30 -6.14 -7.41
N ALA A 164 -19.71 -7.25 -6.78
CA ALA A 164 -20.98 -7.30 -6.07
C ALA A 164 -20.88 -6.68 -4.68
N GLU A 165 -19.70 -6.78 -4.07
CA GLU A 165 -19.41 -6.28 -2.72
C GLU A 165 -18.69 -4.90 -2.70
N TRP A 166 -18.21 -4.42 -3.86
CA TRP A 166 -17.54 -3.10 -4.00
C TRP A 166 -18.52 -1.91 -4.07
#